data_AF-A0A6P0K6I7-F1
#
_entry.id   AF-A0A6P0K6I7-F1
#
_cell.length_a   1.000
_cell.length_b   1.000
_cell.length_c   1.000
_cell.angle_alpha   90.00
_cell.angle_beta   90.00
_cell.angle_gamma   90.00
#
_symmetry.space_group_name_H-M   'P 1'
#
loop_
_entity.id
_entity.type
_entity.pdbx_description
1 polymer ?
#
loop_
_entity_poly.entity_id
_entity_poly.type
_entity_poly.pdbx_seq_one_letter_code
_entity_poly.pdbx_strand_id
1 'polypeptide(L)'
;MKNQKTLTIYQPPTLRKMTITFLKLGWRVITEALKGKNILVAPQVVSTRRSICSQCEYYQQPRCGHCGCFLPTKTLIRAAQCPINKWSVDSRVDIKITTKTNQGAY
;
A
#
# COMPACT_ATOMS: atom_id res chain seq x y z
N MET A 1 2.05 -14.95 38.33
CA MET A 1 3.32 -14.18 38.31
C MET A 1 4.35 -14.99 37.52
N LYS A 2 4.92 -14.39 36.46
CA LYS A 2 6.19 -14.68 35.73
C LYS A 2 6.37 -16.15 35.25
N ASN A 3 6.08 -16.50 33.99
CA ASN A 3 6.83 -16.20 32.74
C ASN A 3 8.32 -16.61 32.79
N GLN A 4 8.62 -17.82 32.32
CA GLN A 4 9.96 -18.22 31.91
C GLN A 4 9.85 -19.03 30.61
N LYS A 5 9.85 -18.32 29.49
CA LYS A 5 9.99 -18.90 28.15
C LYS A 5 11.42 -19.42 28.01
N THR A 6 11.56 -20.73 27.85
CA THR A 6 12.83 -21.41 27.59
C THR A 6 13.42 -20.98 26.25
N LEU A 7 14.68 -20.58 26.29
CA LEU A 7 15.48 -20.18 25.14
C LEU A 7 15.82 -21.42 24.31
N THR A 8 15.24 -21.52 23.10
CA THR A 8 15.55 -22.59 22.15
C THR A 8 16.75 -22.18 21.30
N ILE A 9 17.80 -23.02 21.32
CA ILE A 9 19.07 -22.79 20.64
C ILE A 9 18.88 -23.09 19.14
N TYR A 10 18.92 -22.05 18.30
CA TYR A 10 18.75 -22.13 16.84
C TYR A 10 19.96 -22.80 16.18
N GLN A 11 19.75 -23.93 15.49
CA GLN A 11 20.78 -24.57 14.64
C GLN A 11 20.57 -24.12 13.19
N PRO A 12 21.53 -23.39 12.59
CA PRO A 12 21.37 -22.90 11.23
C PRO A 12 21.37 -24.08 10.23
N PRO A 13 20.50 -24.05 9.20
CA PRO A 13 20.39 -25.14 8.23
C PRO A 13 21.61 -25.23 7.31
N THR A 14 21.94 -26.46 6.88
CA THR A 14 23.09 -26.78 6.01
C THR A 14 23.09 -26.02 4.68
N LEU A 15 24.28 -25.75 4.14
CA LEU A 15 24.52 -25.00 2.88
C LEU A 15 23.64 -25.42 1.69
N ARG A 16 23.34 -26.72 1.51
CA ARG A 16 22.47 -27.21 0.41
C ARG A 16 21.00 -26.77 0.54
N LYS A 17 20.48 -26.67 1.77
CA LYS A 17 19.12 -26.15 2.02
C LYS A 17 19.07 -24.64 1.83
N MET A 18 20.20 -23.99 2.09
CA MET A 18 20.37 -22.56 1.91
C MET A 18 20.34 -22.19 0.40
N THR A 19 21.08 -22.89 -0.47
CA THR A 19 21.11 -22.61 -1.93
C THR A 19 19.76 -22.79 -2.62
N ILE A 20 19.01 -23.87 -2.34
CA ILE A 20 17.67 -24.08 -2.92
C ILE A 20 16.69 -22.98 -2.48
N THR A 21 16.82 -22.52 -1.23
CA THR A 21 16.01 -21.42 -0.70
C THR A 21 16.38 -20.09 -1.36
N PHE A 22 17.66 -19.84 -1.60
CA PHE A 22 18.13 -18.64 -2.29
C PHE A 22 17.76 -18.60 -3.76
N LEU A 23 17.74 -19.73 -4.47
CA LEU A 23 17.27 -19.80 -5.86
C LEU A 23 15.77 -19.55 -5.96
N LYS A 24 14.97 -20.13 -5.05
CA LYS A 24 13.53 -19.87 -4.97
C LYS A 24 13.22 -18.41 -4.61
N LEU A 25 14.01 -17.82 -3.71
CA LEU A 25 13.86 -16.42 -3.32
C LEU A 25 14.27 -15.48 -4.47
N GLY A 26 15.39 -15.77 -5.12
CA GLY A 26 15.87 -15.02 -6.28
C GLY A 26 14.87 -14.99 -7.43
N TRP A 27 14.25 -16.13 -7.76
CA TRP A 27 13.20 -16.20 -8.78
C TRP A 27 11.99 -15.32 -8.43
N ARG A 28 11.51 -15.39 -7.18
CA ARG A 28 10.36 -14.59 -6.74
C ARG A 28 10.66 -13.09 -6.78
N VAL A 29 11.85 -12.68 -6.33
CA VAL A 29 12.27 -11.27 -6.36
C VAL A 29 12.35 -10.74 -7.80
N ILE A 30 12.93 -11.52 -8.73
CA ILE A 30 12.99 -11.15 -10.15
C ILE A 30 11.58 -11.06 -10.75
N THR A 31 10.69 -12.01 -10.46
CA THR A 31 9.31 -11.97 -10.99
C THR A 31 8.47 -10.80 -10.47
N GLU A 32 8.70 -10.34 -9.23
CA GLU A 32 7.99 -9.18 -8.69
C GLU A 32 8.58 -7.85 -9.19
N ALA A 33 9.90 -7.77 -9.42
CA ALA A 33 10.54 -6.60 -9.98
C ALA A 33 10.08 -6.31 -11.43
N LEU A 34 9.76 -7.35 -12.21
CA LEU A 34 9.25 -7.21 -13.59
C LEU A 34 7.81 -6.68 -13.68
N LYS A 35 7.06 -6.59 -12.56
CA LYS A 35 5.63 -6.26 -12.58
C LYS A 35 5.27 -4.77 -12.66
N GLY A 36 6.23 -3.84 -12.79
CA GLY A 36 5.98 -2.45 -13.23
C GLY A 36 4.75 -1.74 -12.62
N LYS A 37 4.52 -1.86 -11.31
CA LYS A 37 3.29 -1.34 -10.67
C LYS A 37 3.43 0.15 -10.40
N ASN A 38 2.48 0.94 -10.92
CA ASN A 38 2.32 2.35 -10.58
C ASN A 38 2.12 2.55 -9.07
N ILE A 39 3.05 3.26 -8.42
CA ILE A 39 3.05 3.52 -6.97
C ILE A 39 2.06 4.65 -6.61
N LEU A 40 1.77 5.53 -7.56
CA LEU A 40 0.89 6.68 -7.37
C LEU A 40 -0.54 6.38 -7.86
N VAL A 41 -1.52 7.02 -7.22
CA VAL A 41 -2.92 7.02 -7.66
C VAL A 41 -3.20 8.20 -8.58
N ALA A 42 -4.24 8.09 -9.39
CA ALA A 42 -4.67 9.17 -10.24
C ALA A 42 -5.21 10.38 -9.44
N PRO A 43 -5.12 11.62 -9.96
CA PRO A 43 -5.44 12.85 -9.22
C PRO A 43 -6.85 12.88 -8.61
N GLN A 44 -7.83 12.28 -9.28
CA GLN A 44 -9.19 12.14 -8.75
C GLN A 44 -9.23 11.39 -7.41
N VAL A 45 -8.46 10.31 -7.27
CA VAL A 45 -8.42 9.48 -6.07
C VAL A 45 -7.76 10.26 -4.94
N VAL A 46 -6.74 11.05 -5.26
CA VAL A 46 -6.11 11.98 -4.30
C VAL A 46 -7.14 12.99 -3.79
N SER A 47 -7.92 13.60 -4.69
CA SER A 47 -8.97 14.56 -4.33
C SER A 47 -10.05 13.93 -3.44
N THR A 48 -10.55 12.74 -3.80
CA THR A 48 -11.52 11.99 -2.99
C THR A 48 -10.96 11.68 -1.59
N ARG A 49 -9.74 11.13 -1.51
CA ARG A 49 -9.09 10.81 -0.23
C ARG A 49 -8.87 12.08 0.61
N ARG A 50 -8.49 13.21 0.00
CA ARG A 50 -8.33 14.50 0.68
C ARG A 50 -9.65 15.04 1.20
N SER A 51 -10.73 14.95 0.42
CA SER A 51 -12.08 15.37 0.82
C SER A 51 -12.59 14.57 2.03
N ILE A 52 -12.35 13.26 2.05
CA ILE A 52 -12.66 12.39 3.20
C ILE A 52 -11.85 12.85 4.43
N CYS A 53 -10.57 13.16 4.26
CA CYS A 53 -9.75 13.64 5.36
C CYS A 53 -10.15 15.03 5.85
N SER A 54 -10.57 15.96 4.99
CA SER A 54 -10.97 17.31 5.43
C SER A 54 -12.24 17.32 6.28
N GLN A 55 -13.07 16.28 6.19
CA GLN A 55 -14.31 16.11 6.98
C GLN A 55 -14.09 15.21 8.21
N CYS A 56 -12.87 14.72 8.43
CA CYS A 56 -12.56 13.78 9.51
C CYS A 56 -12.35 14.50 10.84
N GLU A 57 -12.92 13.97 11.92
CA GLU A 57 -12.74 14.44 13.30
C GLU A 57 -11.28 14.50 13.76
N TYR A 58 -10.39 13.74 13.10
CA TYR A 58 -8.96 13.70 13.39
C TYR A 58 -8.11 14.56 12.44
N TYR A 59 -8.71 15.45 11.63
CA TYR A 59 -7.94 16.28 10.71
C TYR A 59 -7.24 17.42 11.44
N GLN A 60 -5.91 17.46 11.36
CA GLN A 60 -5.07 18.50 11.94
C GLN A 60 -4.12 18.98 10.85
N GLN A 61 -4.61 19.85 9.96
CA GLN A 61 -3.92 20.26 8.74
C GLN A 61 -2.44 20.59 9.00
N PRO A 62 -1.48 20.04 8.22
CA PRO A 62 -1.61 19.15 7.05
C PRO A 62 -1.52 17.64 7.38
N ARG A 63 -1.74 17.25 8.63
CA ARG A 63 -1.59 15.90 9.16
C ARG A 63 -2.91 15.33 9.69
N CYS A 64 -2.88 14.06 10.06
CA CYS A 64 -3.96 13.40 10.77
C CYS A 64 -3.57 13.22 12.24
N GLY A 65 -4.39 13.71 13.18
CA GLY A 65 -4.18 13.55 14.62
C GLY A 65 -4.30 12.11 15.12
N HIS A 66 -4.95 11.22 14.38
CA HIS A 66 -5.05 9.80 14.76
C HIS A 66 -3.82 8.99 14.33
N CYS A 67 -3.29 9.23 13.13
CA CYS A 67 -2.20 8.40 12.57
C CYS A 67 -0.88 9.14 12.33
N GLY A 68 -0.81 10.44 12.61
CA GLY A 68 0.37 11.29 12.46
C GLY A 68 0.85 11.52 11.01
N CYS A 69 0.24 10.85 10.03
CA CYS A 69 0.69 10.88 8.65
C CYS A 69 0.50 12.27 8.00
N PHE A 70 1.43 12.63 7.12
CA PHE A 70 1.30 13.80 6.26
C PHE A 70 0.34 13.49 5.10
N LEU A 71 -0.84 14.11 5.13
CA LEU A 71 -1.94 13.79 4.22
C LEU A 71 -1.67 14.08 2.74
N PRO A 72 -0.94 15.16 2.37
CA PRO A 72 -0.60 15.42 0.97
C PRO A 72 0.16 14.26 0.30
N THR A 73 1.04 13.58 1.04
CA THR A 73 1.78 12.41 0.55
C THR A 73 1.00 11.11 0.70
N LYS A 74 0.36 10.88 1.85
CA LYS A 74 -0.38 9.63 2.11
C LYS A 74 -1.51 9.38 1.10
N THR A 75 -2.18 10.44 0.66
CA THR A 75 -3.27 10.35 -0.30
C THR A 75 -2.80 9.98 -1.72
N LEU A 76 -1.53 10.26 -2.07
CA LEU A 76 -0.91 9.94 -3.36
C LEU A 76 -0.53 8.46 -3.52
N ILE A 77 -0.23 7.77 -2.43
CA ILE A 77 0.31 6.41 -2.47
C ILE A 77 -0.82 5.39 -2.73
N ARG A 78 -0.68 4.56 -3.76
CA ARG A 78 -1.63 3.49 -4.12
C ARG A 78 -1.90 2.55 -2.96
N ALA A 79 -0.83 2.03 -2.37
CA ALA A 79 -0.86 1.06 -1.29
C ALA A 79 -1.27 1.62 0.07
N ALA A 80 -1.46 2.94 0.20
CA ALA A 80 -1.88 3.55 1.46
C ALA A 80 -3.38 3.33 1.70
N GLN A 81 -3.76 3.32 2.98
CA GLN A 81 -5.15 3.28 3.43
C GLN A 81 -5.34 4.10 4.71
N CYS A 82 -6.59 4.40 5.04
CA CYS A 82 -6.95 4.98 6.32
C CYS A 82 -6.92 3.88 7.41
N PRO A 83 -6.24 4.07 8.56
CA PRO A 83 -6.21 3.06 9.63
C PRO A 83 -7.57 2.87 10.32
N ILE A 84 -8.47 3.86 10.21
CA ILE A 84 -9.86 3.79 10.66
C ILE A 84 -10.82 3.49 9.49
N ASN A 85 -10.29 2.97 8.38
CA ASN A 85 -11.05 2.48 7.22
C ASN A 85 -11.98 3.49 6.51
N LYS A 86 -11.82 4.82 6.71
CA LYS A 86 -12.59 5.84 5.95
C LYS A 86 -12.32 5.83 4.44
N TRP A 87 -11.20 5.25 4.00
CA TRP A 87 -10.88 4.99 2.60
C TRP A 87 -9.86 3.83 2.50
N SER A 88 -9.87 3.10 1.38
CA SER A 88 -9.12 1.86 1.19
C SER A 88 -8.13 1.91 0.01
N VAL A 89 -7.41 0.81 -0.16
CA VAL A 89 -6.42 0.57 -1.22
C VAL A 89 -7.02 0.39 -2.61
N ASP A 90 -8.35 0.57 -2.78
CA ASP A 90 -9.09 0.03 -3.94
C ASP A 90 -8.47 0.44 -5.29
N SER A 91 -7.91 -0.58 -5.95
CA SER A 91 -7.24 -0.54 -7.24
C SER A 91 -8.21 -0.48 -8.42
N ARG A 92 -9.53 -0.45 -8.18
CA ARG A 92 -10.57 -0.45 -9.24
C ARG A 92 -11.01 0.95 -9.69
N VAL A 93 -10.58 2.01 -9.01
CA VAL A 93 -10.99 3.40 -9.33
C VAL A 93 -10.24 3.98 -10.54
N ASP A 94 -9.15 3.35 -10.97
CA ASP A 94 -8.34 3.82 -12.10
C ASP A 94 -8.98 3.55 -13.49
N ILE A 95 -10.06 2.75 -13.59
CA ILE A 95 -10.57 2.24 -14.88
C ILE A 95 -11.78 3.02 -15.44
N LYS A 96 -12.54 3.78 -14.64
CA LYS A 96 -13.82 4.37 -15.12
C LYS A 96 -13.77 5.80 -15.66
N ILE A 97 -12.60 6.46 -15.71
CA ILE A 97 -12.52 7.89 -16.11
C ILE A 97 -12.11 8.10 -17.58
N THR A 98 -11.61 7.09 -18.27
CA THR A 98 -11.22 7.20 -19.70
C THR A 98 -12.28 6.73 -20.71
N THR A 99 -13.47 6.29 -20.26
CA THR A 99 -14.58 5.95 -21.17
C THR A 99 -15.73 6.96 -21.08
N LYS A 100 -15.43 8.22 -21.40
CA LYS A 100 -16.38 9.08 -22.10
C LYS A 100 -15.73 9.53 -23.40
N THR A 101 -15.69 8.60 -24.35
CA THR A 101 -15.74 8.93 -25.77
C THR A 101 -16.99 9.77 -26.00
N ASN A 102 -16.86 11.09 -26.07
CA ASN A 102 -17.77 11.90 -26.87
C ASN A 102 -17.41 11.66 -28.33
N GLN A 103 -17.87 10.53 -28.86
CA GLN A 103 -18.15 10.38 -30.27
C GLN A 103 -19.58 10.90 -30.49
N GLY A 104 -19.67 12.12 -31.00
CA GLY A 104 -20.76 12.61 -31.85
C GLY A 104 -20.08 13.55 -32.85
N ALA A 105 -20.07 13.33 -34.17
CA ALA A 105 -21.25 13.27 -35.07
C ALA A 105 -22.16 14.47 -34.73
N TYR A 106 -22.22 15.56 -35.51
CA TYR A 106 -22.17 15.74 -36.96
C TYR A 106 -21.45 17.04 -37.33
#